data_AF-A0A392NJQ0-F1
#
_entry.id   AF-A0A392NJQ0-F1
#
_cell.length_a   1.000
_cell.length_b   1.000
_cell.length_c   1.000
_cell.angle_alpha   90.00
_cell.angle_beta   90.00
_cell.angle_gamma   90.00
#
_symmetry.space_group_name_H-M   'P 1'
#
loop_
_entity.id
_entity.type
_entity.pdbx_description
1 polymer ?
#
loop_
_entity_poly.entity_id
_entity_poly.type
_entity_poly.pdbx_seq_one_letter_code
_entity_poly.pdbx_strand_id
1 'polypeptide(L)'
;EMMGLTYFMLDQSRKEAEYCMENAFNTYLKLGFLGQQNATRCGLWWIEMLKARDLFKEAATVYFRICGEDILHSAVMLEQASYCYLLSKPSMSRKYGFHLVLSGEQYKKCDQIKHAIRTYRSALSVFRGTTWSYINDHVHFHIGQ
;
A
#
# COMPACT_ATOMS: atom_id res chain seq x y z
N GLU A 1 5.98 -16.48 -10.59
CA GLU A 1 6.53 -15.12 -10.72
C GLU A 1 6.99 -14.89 -12.16
N MET A 2 8.13 -15.45 -12.60
CA MET A 2 8.68 -15.20 -13.95
C MET A 2 7.68 -15.40 -15.10
N MET A 3 6.90 -16.49 -15.10
CA MET A 3 5.89 -16.72 -16.14
C MET A 3 4.80 -15.62 -16.16
N GLY A 4 4.39 -15.12 -14.99
CA GLY A 4 3.41 -14.04 -14.89
C GLY A 4 3.95 -12.71 -15.43
N LEU A 5 5.22 -12.41 -15.14
CA LEU A 5 5.93 -11.26 -15.72
C LEU A 5 6.06 -11.40 -17.24
N THR A 6 6.43 -12.58 -17.75
CA THR A 6 6.55 -12.81 -19.19
C THR A 6 5.21 -12.61 -19.91
N TYR A 7 4.12 -13.18 -19.38
CA TYR A 7 2.79 -12.95 -19.95
C TYR A 7 2.43 -11.46 -19.97
N PHE A 8 2.71 -10.73 -18.89
CA PHE A 8 2.48 -9.29 -18.85
C PHE A 8 3.32 -8.51 -19.86
N MET A 9 4.64 -8.76 -19.94
CA MET A 9 5.55 -8.03 -20.81
C MET A 9 5.29 -8.27 -22.30
N LEU A 10 4.81 -9.46 -22.65
CA LEU A 10 4.40 -9.81 -24.02
C LEU A 10 2.95 -9.38 -24.34
N ASP A 11 2.27 -8.72 -23.39
CA ASP A 11 0.83 -8.43 -23.41
C ASP A 11 -0.03 -9.65 -23.78
N GLN A 12 0.40 -10.82 -23.32
CA GLN A 12 -0.30 -12.07 -23.48
C GLN A 12 -1.20 -12.31 -22.28
N SER A 13 -2.48 -12.52 -22.56
CA SER A 13 -3.51 -13.03 -21.64
C SER A 13 -3.40 -12.58 -20.18
N ARG A 14 -4.09 -11.49 -19.86
CA ARG A 14 -4.10 -10.87 -18.52
C ARG A 14 -4.43 -11.83 -17.38
N LYS A 15 -5.41 -12.70 -17.58
CA LYS A 15 -5.90 -13.62 -16.55
C LYS A 15 -4.81 -14.59 -16.11
N GLU A 16 -4.04 -15.10 -17.05
CA GLU A 16 -2.94 -16.04 -16.85
C GLU A 16 -1.77 -15.34 -16.15
N ALA A 17 -1.45 -14.11 -16.56
CA ALA A 17 -0.43 -13.31 -15.89
C ALA A 17 -0.77 -13.12 -14.40
N GLU A 18 -1.98 -12.69 -14.09
CA GLU A 18 -2.45 -12.48 -12.71
C GLU A 18 -2.50 -13.81 -11.93
N TYR A 19 -3.01 -14.89 -12.53
CA TYR A 19 -3.03 -16.21 -11.91
C TYR A 19 -1.62 -16.71 -11.56
N CYS A 20 -0.65 -16.55 -12.46
CA CYS A 20 0.74 -16.93 -12.21
C CYS A 20 1.38 -16.11 -11.10
N MET A 21 1.05 -14.83 -10.98
CA MET A 21 1.52 -13.97 -9.88
C MET A 21 0.88 -14.37 -8.55
N GLU A 22 -0.44 -14.56 -8.53
CA GLU A 22 -1.16 -14.98 -7.33
C GLU A 22 -0.68 -16.33 -6.80
N ASN A 23 -0.53 -17.31 -7.69
CA ASN A 23 -0.08 -18.64 -7.29
C ASN A 23 1.35 -18.61 -6.71
N ALA A 24 2.25 -17.84 -7.33
CA ALA A 24 3.62 -17.68 -6.83
C ALA A 24 3.65 -16.95 -5.49
N PHE A 25 2.89 -15.87 -5.37
CA PHE A 25 2.76 -15.11 -4.12
C PHE A 25 2.26 -15.99 -2.96
N ASN A 26 1.18 -16.74 -3.19
CA ASN A 26 0.63 -17.66 -2.20
C ASN A 26 1.61 -18.80 -1.86
N THR A 27 2.38 -19.28 -2.84
CA THR A 27 3.43 -20.27 -2.59
C THR A 27 4.51 -19.70 -1.67
N TYR A 28 4.98 -18.48 -1.89
CA TYR A 28 5.96 -17.85 -1.02
C TYR A 28 5.42 -17.60 0.38
N LEU A 29 4.17 -17.15 0.53
CA LEU A 29 3.55 -16.99 1.85
C LEU A 29 3.48 -18.31 2.63
N LYS A 30 3.19 -19.43 1.97
CA LYS A 30 3.16 -20.76 2.61
C LYS A 30 4.51 -21.21 3.17
N LEU A 31 5.62 -20.65 2.70
CA LEU A 31 6.96 -20.93 3.23
C LEU A 31 7.26 -20.15 4.53
N GLY A 32 6.33 -19.33 5.01
CA GLY A 32 6.46 -18.56 6.25
C GLY A 32 7.61 -17.55 6.18
N PHE A 33 8.35 -17.42 7.28
CA PHE A 33 9.45 -16.45 7.42
C PHE A 33 10.48 -16.53 6.28
N LEU A 34 10.87 -17.73 5.86
CA LEU A 34 11.84 -17.94 4.77
C LEU A 34 11.32 -17.48 3.41
N GLY A 35 10.01 -17.47 3.23
CA GLY A 35 9.36 -17.03 2.00
C GLY A 35 9.02 -15.55 1.97
N GLN A 36 9.06 -14.85 3.10
CA GLN A 36 8.48 -13.52 3.22
C GLN A 36 9.13 -12.48 2.30
N GLN A 37 10.47 -12.49 2.17
CA GLN A 37 11.16 -11.60 1.24
C GLN A 37 10.76 -11.87 -0.23
N ASN A 38 10.59 -13.14 -0.60
CA ASN A 38 10.14 -13.53 -1.94
C ASN A 38 8.66 -13.17 -2.17
N ALA A 39 7.82 -13.32 -1.15
CA ALA A 39 6.41 -12.89 -1.20
C ALA A 39 6.33 -11.38 -1.40
N THR A 40 7.09 -10.59 -0.63
CA THR A 40 7.16 -9.13 -0.79
C THR A 40 7.61 -8.75 -2.19
N ARG A 41 8.72 -9.32 -2.70
CA ARG A 41 9.20 -9.04 -4.07
C ARG A 41 8.14 -9.38 -5.11
N CYS A 42 7.55 -10.58 -5.03
CA CYS A 42 6.53 -11.03 -5.97
C CYS A 42 5.28 -10.13 -5.91
N GLY A 43 4.87 -9.70 -4.72
CA GLY A 43 3.76 -8.78 -4.53
C GLY A 43 4.03 -7.40 -5.14
N LEU A 44 5.23 -6.85 -4.95
CA LEU A 44 5.63 -5.57 -5.56
C LEU A 44 5.61 -5.64 -7.10
N TRP A 45 6.11 -6.72 -7.70
CA TRP A 45 5.97 -6.92 -9.14
C TRP A 45 4.52 -6.99 -9.59
N TRP A 46 3.68 -7.72 -8.86
CA TRP A 46 2.25 -7.82 -9.17
C TRP A 46 1.56 -6.46 -9.07
N ILE A 47 1.89 -5.66 -8.06
CA ILE A 47 1.39 -4.30 -7.89
C ILE A 47 1.75 -3.42 -9.09
N GLU A 48 3.00 -3.42 -9.53
CA GLU A 48 3.40 -2.61 -10.68
C GLU A 48 2.71 -3.06 -11.98
N MET A 49 2.50 -4.37 -12.17
CA MET A 49 1.68 -4.89 -13.28
C MET A 49 0.24 -4.37 -13.24
N LEU A 50 -0.38 -4.31 -12.06
CA LEU A 50 -1.74 -3.81 -11.86
C LEU A 50 -1.80 -2.29 -12.11
N LYS A 51 -0.85 -1.53 -11.54
CA LYS A 51 -0.75 -0.06 -11.74
C LYS A 51 -0.54 0.31 -13.20
N ALA A 52 0.29 -0.43 -13.93
CA ALA A 52 0.51 -0.24 -15.36
C ALA A 52 -0.75 -0.43 -16.21
N ARG A 53 -1.78 -1.09 -15.65
CA ARG A 53 -3.09 -1.30 -16.28
C ARG A 53 -4.21 -0.46 -15.65
N ASP A 54 -3.86 0.59 -14.90
CA ASP A 54 -4.79 1.47 -14.17
C ASP A 54 -5.65 0.75 -13.08
N LEU A 55 -5.24 -0.44 -12.64
CA LEU A 55 -5.94 -1.26 -11.63
C LEU A 55 -5.46 -0.92 -10.22
N PHE A 56 -5.56 0.36 -9.86
CA PHE A 56 -5.00 0.84 -8.60
C PHE A 56 -5.71 0.25 -7.37
N LYS A 57 -7.02 -0.02 -7.43
CA LYS A 57 -7.75 -0.56 -6.28
C LYS A 57 -7.27 -1.98 -5.94
N GLU A 58 -7.03 -2.77 -6.97
CA GLU A 58 -6.47 -4.12 -6.91
C GLU A 58 -5.02 -4.06 -6.44
N ALA A 59 -4.22 -3.11 -6.92
CA ALA A 59 -2.85 -2.91 -6.43
C ALA A 59 -2.83 -2.61 -4.91
N ALA A 60 -3.76 -1.79 -4.42
CA ALA A 60 -3.89 -1.51 -2.99
C ALA A 60 -4.14 -2.78 -2.16
N THR A 61 -4.95 -3.72 -2.67
CA THR A 61 -5.22 -4.98 -1.93
C THR A 61 -3.97 -5.85 -1.84
N VAL A 62 -3.12 -5.87 -2.87
CA VAL A 62 -1.84 -6.60 -2.84
C VAL A 62 -0.87 -5.95 -1.86
N TYR A 63 -0.82 -4.61 -1.76
CA TYR A 63 -0.03 -3.92 -0.72
C TYR A 63 -0.41 -4.38 0.69
N PHE A 64 -1.71 -4.53 0.99
CA PHE A 64 -2.14 -5.03 2.30
C PHE A 64 -1.77 -6.50 2.53
N ARG A 65 -1.74 -7.32 1.48
CA ARG A 65 -1.31 -8.73 1.57
C ARG A 65 0.19 -8.87 1.84
N ILE A 66 1.01 -7.89 1.46
CA ILE A 66 2.46 -7.89 1.73
C ILE A 66 2.84 -7.15 3.00
N CYS A 67 1.89 -6.54 3.72
CA CYS A 67 2.15 -6.06 5.08
C CYS A 67 2.62 -7.25 5.95
N GLY A 68 3.66 -7.03 6.72
CA GLY A 68 4.29 -8.05 7.56
C GLY A 68 4.28 -7.66 9.04
N GLU A 69 4.94 -8.46 9.86
CA GLU A 69 5.11 -8.17 11.29
C GLU A 69 6.03 -6.96 11.54
N ASP A 70 6.95 -6.69 10.61
CA ASP A 70 7.80 -5.50 10.68
C ASP A 70 6.97 -4.21 10.51
N ILE A 71 6.95 -3.39 11.56
CA ILE A 71 6.11 -2.20 11.65
C ILE A 71 6.51 -1.16 10.61
N LEU A 72 7.81 -1.00 10.34
CA LEU A 72 8.31 -0.02 9.38
C LEU A 72 7.92 -0.41 7.95
N HIS A 73 8.11 -1.68 7.58
CA HIS A 73 7.67 -2.25 6.31
C HIS A 73 6.17 -2.05 6.12
N SER A 74 5.36 -2.39 7.13
CA SER A 74 3.91 -2.17 7.09
C SER A 74 3.53 -0.70 6.94
N ALA A 75 4.28 0.22 7.57
CA ALA A 75 4.05 1.66 7.44
C ALA A 75 4.21 2.13 5.98
N VAL A 76 5.26 1.65 5.32
CA VAL A 76 5.54 1.94 3.90
C VAL A 76 4.47 1.34 3.01
N MET A 77 4.09 0.07 3.21
CA MET A 77 3.07 -0.58 2.40
C MET A 77 1.70 0.09 2.53
N LEU A 78 1.32 0.53 3.75
CA LEU A 78 0.11 1.33 3.98
C LEU A 78 0.15 2.67 3.26
N GLU A 79 1.30 3.35 3.29
CA GLU A 79 1.47 4.61 2.56
C GLU A 79 1.28 4.40 1.06
N GLN A 80 1.95 3.40 0.48
CA GLN A 80 1.85 3.10 -0.96
C GLN A 80 0.45 2.64 -1.37
N ALA A 81 -0.23 1.85 -0.55
CA ALA A 81 -1.64 1.49 -0.75
C ALA A 81 -2.55 2.73 -0.76
N SER A 82 -2.25 3.72 0.09
CA SER A 82 -3.02 4.96 0.14
C SER A 82 -2.98 5.71 -1.20
N TYR A 83 -1.80 5.83 -1.83
CA TYR A 83 -1.66 6.51 -3.11
C TYR A 83 -2.41 5.81 -4.24
N CYS A 84 -2.55 4.49 -4.17
CA CYS A 84 -3.40 3.77 -5.11
C CYS A 84 -4.86 4.23 -5.04
N TYR A 85 -5.39 4.51 -3.84
CA TYR A 85 -6.74 5.07 -3.70
C TYR A 85 -6.85 6.49 -4.26
N LEU A 86 -5.82 7.32 -4.08
CA LEU A 86 -5.78 8.67 -4.64
C LEU A 86 -5.80 8.63 -6.18
N LEU A 87 -5.01 7.73 -6.78
CA LEU A 87 -4.84 7.59 -8.24
C LEU A 87 -5.96 6.79 -8.92
N SER A 88 -6.77 6.05 -8.15
CA SER A 88 -7.89 5.29 -8.70
C SER A 88 -8.94 6.18 -9.37
N LYS A 89 -9.73 5.61 -10.30
CA LYS A 89 -10.82 6.29 -10.99
C LYS A 89 -12.16 5.62 -10.61
N PRO A 90 -13.11 6.33 -9.97
CA PRO A 90 -12.97 7.67 -9.37
C PRO A 90 -12.02 7.67 -8.16
N SER A 91 -11.42 8.84 -7.88
CA SER A 91 -10.49 9.01 -6.75
C SER A 91 -11.19 8.76 -5.42
N MET A 92 -10.51 8.08 -4.50
CA MET A 92 -11.03 7.71 -3.19
C MET A 92 -10.30 8.46 -2.07
N SER A 93 -10.36 9.80 -2.08
CA SER A 93 -9.60 10.68 -1.18
C SER A 93 -9.75 10.33 0.30
N ARG A 94 -10.95 9.93 0.75
CA ARG A 94 -11.17 9.50 2.14
C ARG A 94 -10.35 8.26 2.52
N LYS A 95 -10.29 7.26 1.63
CA LYS A 95 -9.46 6.06 1.86
C LYS A 95 -7.97 6.42 1.83
N TYR A 96 -7.56 7.30 0.92
CA TYR A 96 -6.20 7.84 0.89
C TYR A 96 -5.82 8.49 2.24
N GLY A 97 -6.58 9.48 2.71
CA GLY A 97 -6.31 10.16 3.97
C GLY A 97 -6.33 9.22 5.18
N PHE A 98 -7.28 8.29 5.24
CA PHE A 98 -7.36 7.32 6.35
C PHE A 98 -6.11 6.43 6.44
N HIS A 99 -5.65 5.85 5.34
CA HIS A 99 -4.47 4.98 5.37
C HIS A 99 -3.17 5.76 5.59
N LEU A 100 -3.09 7.04 5.20
CA LEU A 100 -1.97 7.90 5.57
C LEU A 100 -1.87 8.15 7.08
N VAL A 101 -2.99 8.30 7.78
CA VAL A 101 -2.99 8.43 9.26
C VAL A 101 -2.48 7.15 9.90
N LEU A 102 -2.92 5.97 9.43
CA LEU A 102 -2.42 4.68 9.92
C LEU A 102 -0.92 4.49 9.66
N SER A 103 -0.46 4.84 8.45
CA SER A 103 0.96 4.82 8.10
C SER A 103 1.78 5.77 8.98
N GLY A 104 1.29 6.99 9.22
CA GLY A 104 1.95 7.96 10.11
C GLY A 104 2.11 7.45 11.55
N GLU A 105 1.08 6.77 12.08
CA GLU A 105 1.14 6.16 13.41
C GLU A 105 2.22 5.07 13.49
N GLN A 106 2.34 4.24 12.45
CA GLN A 106 3.38 3.21 12.39
C GLN A 106 4.78 3.81 12.21
N TYR A 107 4.95 4.83 11.37
CA TYR A 107 6.22 5.54 11.24
C TYR A 107 6.68 6.14 12.57
N LYS A 108 5.75 6.75 13.34
CA LYS A 108 6.06 7.29 14.66
C LYS A 108 6.53 6.21 15.63
N LYS A 109 5.89 5.04 15.63
CA LYS A 109 6.31 3.87 16.45
C LYS A 109 7.70 3.33 16.11
N CYS A 110 8.21 3.64 14.92
CA CYS A 110 9.55 3.27 14.45
C CYS A 110 10.52 4.47 14.45
N ASP A 111 10.22 5.54 15.19
CA ASP A 111 11.00 6.78 15.28
C ASP A 111 11.25 7.49 13.92
N GLN A 112 10.44 7.19 12.90
CA GLN A 112 10.50 7.83 11.58
C GLN A 112 9.67 9.13 11.55
N ILE A 113 9.98 10.06 12.46
CA ILE A 113 9.18 11.27 12.72
C ILE A 113 8.95 12.11 11.45
N LYS A 114 9.98 12.26 10.61
CA LYS A 114 9.86 13.00 9.34
C LYS A 114 8.82 12.39 8.39
N HIS A 115 8.78 11.06 8.31
CA HIS A 115 7.79 10.35 7.49
C HIS A 115 6.39 10.46 8.11
N ALA A 116 6.27 10.32 9.43
CA ALA A 116 5.01 10.50 10.15
C ALA A 116 4.40 11.89 9.92
N ILE A 117 5.17 12.96 10.12
CA ILE A 117 4.70 14.34 9.88
C ILE A 117 4.24 14.53 8.43
N ARG A 118 4.95 13.97 7.46
CA ARG A 118 4.62 14.09 6.03
C ARG A 118 3.30 13.39 5.69
N THR A 119 3.08 12.16 6.17
CA THR A 119 1.82 11.43 5.91
C THR A 119 0.65 12.12 6.60
N TYR A 120 0.84 12.59 7.84
CA TYR A 120 -0.13 13.38 8.59
C TYR A 120 -0.51 14.70 7.91
N ARG A 121 0.45 15.50 7.44
CA ARG A 121 0.16 16.73 6.68
C ARG A 121 -0.63 16.44 5.40
N SER A 122 -0.28 15.35 4.71
CA SER A 122 -0.99 14.92 3.52
C SER A 122 -2.44 14.51 3.85
N ALA A 123 -2.66 13.80 4.96
CA ALA A 123 -3.99 13.45 5.45
C ALA A 123 -4.82 14.69 5.86
N LEU A 124 -4.23 15.69 6.52
CA LEU A 124 -4.91 16.94 6.87
C LEU A 124 -5.48 17.65 5.64
N SER A 125 -4.75 17.64 4.53
CA SER A 125 -5.23 18.26 3.28
C SER A 125 -6.55 17.65 2.77
N VAL A 126 -6.78 16.36 3.07
CA VAL A 126 -8.01 15.63 2.69
C VAL A 126 -9.17 15.98 3.63
N PHE A 127 -8.90 16.14 4.92
CA PHE A 127 -9.94 16.31 5.95
C PHE A 127 -10.18 17.77 6.36
N ARG A 128 -9.44 18.72 5.79
CA ARG A 128 -9.62 20.16 6.04
C ARG A 128 -11.04 20.59 5.68
N GLY A 129 -11.71 21.26 6.62
CA GLY A 129 -13.08 21.76 6.43
C GLY A 129 -14.16 20.67 6.38
N THR A 130 -13.83 19.42 6.73
CA THR A 130 -14.79 18.32 6.85
C THR A 130 -15.25 18.15 8.30
N THR A 131 -16.34 17.39 8.51
CA THR A 131 -16.85 17.04 9.86
C THR A 131 -15.99 16.02 10.61
N TRP A 132 -14.85 15.60 10.06
CA TRP A 132 -13.94 14.63 10.68
C TRP A 132 -12.97 15.30 11.67
N SER A 133 -13.52 16.03 12.64
CA SER A 133 -12.73 16.76 13.66
C SER A 133 -11.77 15.85 14.41
N TYR A 134 -12.17 14.63 14.78
CA TYR A 134 -11.31 13.68 15.50
C TYR A 134 -10.02 13.31 14.75
N ILE A 135 -10.07 13.20 13.42
CA ILE A 135 -8.86 12.91 12.63
C ILE A 135 -7.97 14.16 12.59
N ASN A 136 -8.56 15.34 12.43
CA ASN A 136 -7.81 16.60 12.46
C ASN A 136 -7.13 16.79 13.83
N ASP A 137 -7.84 16.57 14.92
CA ASP A 137 -7.31 16.69 16.29
C ASP A 137 -6.21 15.67 16.54
N HIS A 138 -6.41 14.41 16.16
CA HIS A 138 -5.40 13.37 16.24
C HIS A 138 -4.13 13.78 15.50
N VAL A 139 -4.26 14.23 14.25
CA VAL A 139 -3.11 14.62 13.45
C VAL A 139 -2.42 15.87 14.02
N HIS A 140 -3.17 16.88 14.45
CA HIS A 140 -2.59 18.09 15.05
C HIS A 140 -1.84 17.80 16.35
N PHE A 141 -2.37 16.93 17.20
CA PHE A 141 -1.68 16.46 18.40
C PHE A 141 -0.33 15.83 18.07
N HIS A 142 -0.28 14.99 17.04
CA HIS A 142 0.92 14.25 16.66
C HIS A 142 1.97 15.10 15.90
N ILE A 143 1.54 16.17 15.22
CA ILE A 143 2.46 17.11 14.56
C ILE A 143 3.07 18.11 15.57
N GLY A 144 2.34 18.43 16.64
CA GLY A 144 2.77 19.42 17.65
C GLY A 144 3.68 18.87 18.74
N GLN A 145 3.84 17.54 18.84
CA GLN A 145 4.83 16.86 19.69
C GLN A 145 6.19 16.80 19.01
#